data_AF-A0A1N7R0L3-F1
#
_entry.id   AF-A0A1N7R0L3-F1
#
_cell.length_a   1.000
_cell.length_b   1.000
_cell.length_c   1.000
_cell.angle_alpha   90.00
_cell.angle_beta   90.00
_cell.angle_gamma   90.00
#
_symmetry.space_group_name_H-M   'P 1'
#
loop_
_entity.id
_entity.type
_entity.pdbx_description
1 polymer ?
#
loop_
_entity_poly.entity_id
_entity_poly.type
_entity_poly.pdbx_seq_one_letter_code
_entity_poly.pdbx_strand_id
1 'polypeptide(L)' 'MTKINNPANLNGKLFGYKVKYSEVEGLETPNTDFSTLKVKPKYNGNIAEVDWRTGTTTGDNLRRYGYVYDGVNRLLAG' A
#
# COMPACT_ATOMS: atom_id res chain seq x y z
N MET A 1 8.65 13.42 1.72
CA MET A 1 7.67 13.34 0.61
C MET A 1 7.13 11.92 0.57
N THR A 2 5.82 11.71 0.74
CA THR A 2 5.22 10.35 0.82
C THR A 2 4.22 10.06 -0.30
N LYS A 3 4.00 10.99 -1.23
CA LYS A 3 3.04 10.84 -2.32
C LYS A 3 3.46 11.61 -3.58
N ILE A 4 3.01 11.12 -4.73
CA ILE A 4 3.08 11.77 -6.05
C ILE A 4 1.70 11.65 -6.68
N ASN A 5 1.08 12.78 -7.06
CA ASN A 5 -0.32 12.85 -7.52
C ASN A 5 -1.30 12.13 -6.57
N ASN A 6 -2.56 11.94 -6.98
CA ASN A 6 -3.54 11.16 -6.23
C ASN A 6 -3.79 9.84 -6.96
N PRO A 7 -3.35 8.67 -6.44
CA PRO A 7 -3.59 7.39 -7.10
C PRO A 7 -5.07 7.01 -7.17
N ALA A 8 -5.92 7.52 -6.26
CA ALA A 8 -7.37 7.31 -6.34
C ALA A 8 -8.04 8.14 -7.46
N ASN A 9 -7.44 9.27 -7.84
CA ASN A 9 -7.94 10.12 -8.92
C ASN A 9 -6.76 10.79 -9.65
N LEU A 10 -6.38 10.21 -10.78
CA LEU A 10 -5.23 10.68 -11.55
C LEU A 10 -5.46 12.02 -12.25
N ASN A 11 -6.71 12.46 -12.48
CA ASN A 11 -7.02 13.74 -13.13
C ASN A 11 -6.16 14.04 -14.38
N GLY A 12 -6.08 13.08 -15.30
CA GLY A 12 -5.28 13.17 -16.53
C GLY A 12 -3.77 12.95 -16.37
N LYS A 13 -3.27 12.68 -15.15
CA LYS A 13 -1.87 12.31 -14.91
C LYS A 13 -1.60 10.85 -15.26
N LEU A 14 -0.37 10.57 -15.68
CA LEU A 14 0.04 9.22 -16.10
C LEU A 14 0.25 8.25 -14.92
N PHE A 15 0.53 8.78 -13.73
CA PHE A 15 0.91 7.97 -12.57
C PHE A 15 0.56 8.64 -11.26
N GLY A 16 0.17 7.84 -10.26
CA GLY A 16 -0.02 8.27 -8.88
C GLY A 16 0.48 7.22 -7.90
N TYR A 17 0.99 7.68 -6.76
CA TYR A 17 1.62 6.84 -5.73
C TYR A 17 1.45 7.46 -4.35
N LYS A 18 1.16 6.65 -3.33
CA LYS A 18 1.12 7.07 -1.91
C LYS A 18 1.73 5.97 -1.03
N VAL A 19 2.72 6.34 -0.23
CA VAL A 19 3.25 5.53 0.88
C VAL A 19 2.49 5.86 2.15
N LYS A 20 2.05 4.82 2.87
CA LYS A 20 1.37 4.93 4.16
C LYS A 20 2.19 4.21 5.23
N TYR A 21 2.62 4.95 6.24
CA TYR A 21 3.35 4.40 7.38
C TYR A 21 2.37 4.01 8.48
N SER A 22 1.53 4.96 8.92
CA SER A 22 0.61 4.80 10.05
C SER A 22 -0.86 4.65 9.65
N GLU A 23 -1.15 4.43 8.37
CA GLU A 23 -2.51 4.28 7.83
C GLU A 23 -2.62 2.92 7.13
N VAL A 24 -3.73 2.22 7.34
CA VAL A 24 -4.11 1.01 6.62
C VAL A 24 -5.55 1.23 6.15
N GLU A 25 -5.77 1.21 4.85
CA GLU A 25 -7.10 1.36 4.26
C GLU A 25 -7.57 0.06 3.58
N GLY A 26 -6.66 -0.86 3.26
CA GLY A 26 -6.97 -2.18 2.73
C GLY A 26 -7.44 -3.17 3.81
N LEU A 27 -7.62 -4.41 3.40
CA LEU A 27 -7.90 -5.52 4.31
C LEU A 27 -6.67 -5.78 5.20
N GLU A 28 -6.89 -6.12 6.49
CA GLU A 28 -5.80 -6.60 7.36
C GLU A 28 -5.16 -7.89 6.81
N THR A 29 -5.92 -8.70 6.09
CA THR A 29 -5.50 -9.99 5.53
C THR A 29 -5.82 -10.03 4.03
N PRO A 30 -5.01 -9.37 3.19
CA PRO A 30 -5.25 -9.31 1.74
C PRO A 30 -4.88 -10.62 1.02
N ASN A 31 -4.00 -11.44 1.62
CA ASN A 31 -3.61 -12.76 1.11
C ASN A 31 -3.96 -13.84 2.14
N THR A 32 -4.84 -14.77 1.76
CA THR A 32 -5.32 -15.86 2.62
C THR A 32 -4.26 -16.90 2.94
N ASP A 33 -3.23 -17.05 2.10
CA ASP A 33 -2.11 -17.96 2.34
C ASP A 33 -1.28 -17.52 3.56
N PHE A 34 -1.35 -16.23 3.91
CA PHE A 34 -0.69 -15.61 5.06
C PHE A 34 -1.70 -15.10 6.10
N SER A 35 -2.77 -15.85 6.34
CA SER A 35 -3.89 -15.43 7.21
C SER A 35 -3.51 -14.97 8.63
N THR A 36 -2.37 -15.44 9.17
CA THR A 36 -1.85 -15.04 10.49
C THR A 36 -1.00 -13.76 10.45
N LEU A 37 -0.54 -13.34 9.27
CA LEU A 37 0.25 -12.14 9.06
C LEU A 37 -0.68 -10.98 8.69
N LYS A 38 -0.95 -10.12 9.67
CA LYS A 38 -1.87 -8.99 9.52
C LYS A 38 -1.16 -7.68 9.23
N VAL A 39 -1.63 -6.97 8.20
CA VAL A 39 -1.21 -5.61 7.88
C VAL A 39 -1.69 -4.68 9.00
N LYS A 40 -0.76 -3.91 9.57
CA LYS A 40 -1.02 -3.00 10.70
C LYS A 40 -0.30 -1.67 10.52
N PRO A 41 -0.84 -0.57 11.06
CA PRO A 41 -0.13 0.72 11.13
C PRO A 41 1.28 0.58 11.73
N LYS A 42 2.22 1.36 11.21
CA LYS A 42 3.61 1.43 11.67
C LYS A 42 3.96 2.85 12.09
N TYR A 43 4.60 2.96 13.24
CA TYR A 43 5.03 4.23 13.84
C TYR A 43 6.55 4.31 13.99
N ASN A 44 7.27 3.33 13.46
CA ASN A 44 8.72 3.19 13.56
C ASN A 44 9.46 3.45 12.23
N GLY A 45 8.78 4.03 11.24
CA GLY A 45 9.34 4.31 9.92
C GLY A 45 9.21 3.18 8.90
N ASN A 46 8.65 2.01 9.27
CA ASN A 46 8.29 1.00 8.28
C ASN A 46 7.03 1.39 7.51
N ILE A 47 6.94 0.95 6.25
CA ILE A 47 5.76 1.16 5.41
C ILE A 47 4.70 0.13 5.77
N ALA A 48 3.50 0.57 6.12
CA ALA A 48 2.36 -0.32 6.33
C ALA A 48 1.67 -0.66 5.00
N GLU A 49 1.48 0.34 4.12
CA GLU A 49 0.73 0.16 2.88
C GLU A 49 1.25 1.09 1.77
N VAL A 50 1.11 0.64 0.52
CA VAL A 50 1.38 1.44 -0.68
C VAL A 50 0.19 1.37 -1.62
N ASP A 51 -0.21 2.54 -2.10
CA ASP A 51 -1.18 2.68 -3.18
C ASP A 51 -0.49 3.17 -4.45
N TRP A 52 -0.83 2.56 -5.59
CA TRP A 52 -0.40 3.08 -6.89
C TRP A 52 -1.40 2.81 -8.01
N ARG A 53 -1.36 3.68 -9.03
CA ARG A 53 -2.21 3.56 -10.22
C ARG A 53 -1.53 4.20 -11.43
N THR A 54 -1.76 3.63 -12.60
CA THR A 54 -1.34 4.20 -13.89
C THR A 54 -2.53 4.71 -14.68
N GLY A 55 -2.34 5.79 -15.42
CA GLY A 55 -3.31 6.36 -16.35
C GLY A 55 -3.14 5.85 -17.78
N THR A 56 -2.35 4.80 -17.98
CA THR A 56 -2.05 4.20 -19.30
C THR A 56 -3.20 3.39 -19.86
N THR A 57 -4.14 2.96 -19.00
CA THR A 57 -5.29 2.15 -19.38
C THR A 57 -6.56 2.77 -18.81
N THR A 58 -7.53 3.02 -19.68
CA THR A 58 -8.84 3.53 -19.27
C THR A 58 -9.50 2.54 -18.31
N GLY A 59 -9.88 3.00 -17.13
CA GLY A 59 -10.50 2.15 -16.11
C GLY A 59 -9.53 1.27 -15.32
N ASP A 60 -8.21 1.50 -15.40
CA ASP A 60 -7.21 0.79 -14.58
C ASP A 60 -7.58 0.87 -13.09
N ASN A 61 -7.36 -0.19 -12.32
CA ASN A 61 -7.73 -0.22 -10.90
C ASN A 61 -6.65 0.41 -10.01
N LEU A 62 -7.07 0.96 -8.87
CA LEU A 62 -6.15 1.30 -7.79
C LEU A 62 -5.54 0.00 -7.25
N ARG A 63 -4.22 -0.09 -7.21
CA ARG A 63 -3.51 -1.22 -6.61
C ARG A 63 -3.03 -0.84 -5.23
N ARG A 64 -3.20 -1.75 -4.28
CA ARG A 64 -2.91 -1.57 -2.86
C ARG A 64 -2.14 -2.78 -2.33
N TYR A 65 -1.00 -2.54 -1.72
CA TYR A 65 -0.13 -3.56 -1.15
C TYR A 65 0.13 -3.25 0.31
N GLY A 66 -0.08 -4.22 1.18
CA GLY A 66 0.10 -4.08 2.62
C GLY A 66 1.24 -4.96 3.11
N TYR A 67 2.09 -4.45 3.99
CA TYR A 67 3.32 -5.11 4.39
C TYR A 67 3.29 -5.52 5.86
N VAL A 68 3.76 -6.74 6.14
CA VAL A 68 3.89 -7.30 7.48
C VAL A 68 5.36 -7.57 7.76
N TYR A 69 5.78 -7.31 9.00
CA TYR A 69 7.16 -7.44 9.43
C TYR A 69 7.25 -8.25 10.72
N ASP A 70 8.38 -8.89 10.94
CA ASP A 70 8.71 -9.52 12.21
C ASP A 70 9.11 -8.49 13.29
N GLY A 71 9.44 -8.98 14.49
CA GLY A 71 9.81 -8.15 15.64
C GLY A 71 11.11 -7.36 15.49
N VAL A 72 11.91 -7.63 14.45
CA VAL A 72 13.17 -6.92 14.14
C VAL A 72 13.11 -6.19 12.79
N ASN A 73 11.90 -5.90 12.29
CA ASN A 73 11.63 -5.11 11.08
C ASN A 73 12.03 -5.74 9.75
N ARG A 74 12.08 -7.07 9.65
CA ARG A 74 12.26 -7.78 8.37
C ARG A 74 10.90 -8.08 7.74
N LEU A 75 10.78 -7.95 6.43
CA LEU A 75 9.54 -8.21 5.69
C LEU A 75 9.17 -9.70 5.77
N LEU A 76 7.90 -9.98 6.07
CA LEU A 76 7.32 -11.33 6.11
C LEU A 76 6.29 -11.56 4.99
N ALA A 77 5.48 -10.55 4.66
CA ALA A 77 4.46 -10.61 3.61
C ALA A 77 4.24 -9.21 2.99
N GLY A 78 3.84 -9.16 1.71
CA GLY A 78 3.63 -7.94 0.91
C GLY A 78 2.81 -8.19 -0.35
#